data_AF-A0A5J6SN50-F1
#
_entry.id   AF-A0A5J6SN50-F1
#
_cell.length_a   1.000
_cell.length_b   1.000
_cell.length_c   1.000
_cell.angle_alpha   90.00
_cell.angle_beta   90.00
_cell.angle_gamma   90.00
#
_symmetry.space_group_name_H-M   'P 1'
#
loop_
_entity.id
_entity.type
_entity.pdbx_description
1 polymer ?
#
loop_
_entity_poly.entity_id
_entity_poly.type
_entity_poly.pdbx_seq_one_letter_code
_entity_poly.pdbx_strand_id
1 'polypeptide(L)'
;MKNLLITIVLRILLIISFAIFAFVLVKNAQLSDMFLKREISFEYYMENEVNTGLYNVVALFFATLNSWYTHYQSKKRNNGRIIMKEIVIPEMIHDDERESEITGKSAKAAFSIMFVFSFILMASFSLVPYALNNPLSYAVFAIASLPIVGFIAYFIVSKVLYSR
;
A
#
# COMPACT_ATOMS: atom_id res chain seq x y z
N MET A 1 -3.83 4.14 20.10
CA MET A 1 -2.72 3.19 19.82
C MET A 1 -3.11 1.81 19.25
N LYS A 2 -3.83 0.90 19.95
CA LYS A 2 -4.14 -0.44 19.39
C LYS A 2 -4.93 -0.36 18.06
N ASN A 3 -5.94 0.50 18.01
CA ASN A 3 -6.72 0.74 16.79
C ASN A 3 -5.87 1.32 15.66
N LEU A 4 -4.95 2.24 15.97
CA LEU A 4 -4.03 2.80 14.98
C LEU A 4 -3.13 1.73 14.36
N LEU A 5 -2.55 0.86 15.19
CA LEU A 5 -1.75 -0.27 14.72
C LEU A 5 -2.55 -1.18 13.77
N ILE A 6 -3.78 -1.53 14.15
CA ILE A 6 -4.66 -2.36 13.32
C ILE A 6 -4.96 -1.66 11.98
N THR A 7 -5.31 -0.37 12.00
CA THR A 7 -5.52 0.42 10.77
C THR A 7 -4.29 0.36 9.87
N ILE A 8 -3.10 0.61 10.41
CA ILE A 8 -1.86 0.65 9.65
C ILE A 8 -1.53 -0.71 9.06
N VAL A 9 -1.64 -1.79 9.84
CA VAL A 9 -1.42 -3.16 9.36
C VAL A 9 -2.40 -3.50 8.24
N LEU A 10 -3.68 -3.18 8.39
CA LEU A 10 -4.69 -3.44 7.35
C LEU A 10 -4.42 -2.66 6.06
N ARG A 11 -3.97 -1.40 6.16
CA ARG A 11 -3.61 -0.57 5.00
C ARG A 11 -2.37 -1.11 4.29
N ILE A 12 -1.35 -1.53 5.04
CA ILE A 12 -0.14 -2.14 4.48
C ILE A 12 -0.48 -3.46 3.76
N LEU A 13 -1.28 -4.33 4.39
CA LEU A 13 -1.71 -5.59 3.76
C LEU A 13 -2.53 -5.35 2.49
N LEU A 14 -3.38 -4.32 2.47
CA LEU A 14 -4.11 -3.91 1.27
C LEU A 14 -3.18 -3.44 0.15
N ILE A 15 -2.17 -2.63 0.47
CA ILE A 15 -1.21 -2.16 -0.52
C ILE A 15 -0.42 -3.33 -1.08
N ILE A 16 0.03 -4.25 -0.23
CA ILE A 16 0.76 -5.45 -0.65
C ILE A 16 -0.13 -6.33 -1.55
N SER A 17 -1.40 -6.54 -1.20
CA SER A 17 -2.29 -7.35 -2.02
C SER A 17 -2.55 -6.74 -3.40
N PHE A 18 -2.74 -5.42 -3.48
CA PHE A 18 -2.84 -4.72 -4.77
C PHE A 18 -1.54 -4.74 -5.57
N ALA A 19 -0.38 -4.61 -4.92
CA ALA A 19 0.91 -4.68 -5.60
C ALA A 19 1.14 -6.06 -6.23
N ILE A 20 0.85 -7.14 -5.50
CA ILE A 20 0.94 -8.51 -6.02
C ILE A 20 -0.06 -8.72 -7.17
N PHE A 21 -1.30 -8.26 -7.01
CA PHE A 21 -2.32 -8.37 -8.05
C PHE A 21 -1.90 -7.63 -9.34
N ALA A 22 -1.43 -6.38 -9.21
CA ALA A 22 -0.94 -5.59 -10.34
C ALA A 22 0.25 -6.27 -11.03
N PHE A 23 1.22 -6.78 -10.26
CA PHE A 23 2.36 -7.51 -10.79
C PHE A 23 1.92 -8.75 -11.61
N VAL A 24 1.01 -9.54 -11.06
CA VAL A 24 0.47 -10.74 -11.72
C VAL A 24 -0.31 -10.40 -12.98
N LEU A 25 -1.12 -9.34 -12.96
CA LEU A 25 -1.84 -8.86 -14.15
C LEU A 25 -0.89 -8.48 -15.27
N VAL A 26 0.16 -7.71 -14.96
CA VAL A 26 1.13 -7.30 -15.98
C VAL A 26 1.91 -8.49 -16.51
N LYS A 27 2.33 -9.42 -15.64
CA LYS A 27 2.99 -10.66 -16.07
C LYS A 27 2.10 -11.47 -17.02
N ASN A 28 0.81 -11.59 -16.71
CA ASN A 28 -0.14 -12.31 -17.56
C ASN A 28 -0.33 -11.61 -18.92
N ALA A 29 -0.43 -10.28 -18.93
CA ALA A 29 -0.52 -9.50 -20.16
C ALA A 29 0.73 -9.64 -21.04
N GLN A 30 1.93 -9.64 -20.43
CA GLN A 30 3.19 -9.88 -21.14
C GLN A 30 3.24 -11.28 -21.75
N LEU A 31 2.87 -12.31 -20.98
CA LEU A 31 2.84 -13.70 -21.46
C LEU A 31 1.87 -13.86 -22.64
N SER A 32 0.69 -13.25 -22.53
CA SER A 32 -0.33 -13.25 -23.59
C SER A 32 0.16 -12.54 -24.85
N ASP A 33 0.81 -11.39 -24.73
CA ASP A 33 1.38 -10.64 -25.87
C ASP A 33 2.49 -11.43 -26.58
N MET A 34 3.41 -12.04 -25.83
CA MET A 34 4.48 -12.90 -26.38
C MET A 34 3.90 -14.10 -27.14
N PHE A 35 2.82 -14.70 -26.63
CA PHE A 35 2.14 -15.81 -27.31
C PHE A 35 1.47 -15.36 -28.60
N LEU A 36 0.75 -14.22 -28.58
CA LEU A 36 0.10 -13.65 -29.76
C LEU A 36 1.10 -13.26 -30.86
N LYS A 37 2.29 -12.78 -30.46
CA LYS A 37 3.40 -12.47 -31.37
C LYS A 37 4.18 -13.71 -31.86
N ARG A 38 3.82 -14.91 -31.40
CA ARG A 38 4.51 -16.18 -31.71
C ARG A 38 5.96 -16.22 -31.26
N GLU A 39 6.31 -15.48 -30.22
CA GLU A 39 7.65 -15.50 -29.61
C GLU A 39 7.84 -16.72 -28.69
N ILE A 40 6.73 -17.31 -28.21
CA ILE A 40 6.70 -18.49 -27.34
C ILE A 40 5.75 -19.56 -27.86
N SER A 41 5.98 -20.83 -27.49
CA SER A 41 5.09 -21.95 -27.82
C SER A 41 3.83 -21.97 -26.95
N PHE A 42 2.80 -22.67 -27.41
CA PHE A 42 1.57 -22.88 -26.63
C PHE A 42 1.82 -23.66 -25.33
N GLU A 43 2.68 -24.68 -25.37
CA GLU A 43 3.07 -25.45 -24.19
C GLU A 43 3.73 -24.56 -23.13
N TYR A 44 4.65 -23.69 -23.55
CA TYR A 44 5.29 -22.73 -22.63
C TYR A 44 4.29 -21.74 -22.04
N TYR A 45 3.32 -21.28 -22.84
CA TYR A 45 2.24 -20.39 -22.38
C TYR A 45 1.38 -21.07 -21.30
N MET A 46 0.96 -22.32 -21.52
CA MET A 46 0.14 -23.07 -20.56
C MET A 46 0.90 -23.41 -19.27
N GLU A 47 2.19 -23.75 -19.35
CA GLU A 47 3.02 -24.06 -18.18
C GLU A 47 3.27 -22.82 -17.30
N ASN A 48 3.36 -21.63 -17.92
CA ASN A 48 3.63 -20.37 -17.24
C ASN A 48 2.38 -19.51 -16.99
N GLU A 49 1.19 -20.05 -17.26
CA GLU A 49 -0.07 -19.35 -17.04
C GLU A 49 -0.19 -18.90 -15.58
N VAL A 50 -0.53 -17.64 -15.37
CA VAL A 50 -0.63 -17.06 -14.02
C VAL A 50 -2.10 -16.97 -13.63
N ASN A 51 -2.48 -17.64 -12.54
CA ASN A 51 -3.85 -17.57 -12.02
C ASN A 51 -4.14 -16.19 -11.41
N THR A 52 -4.57 -15.24 -12.25
CA THR A 52 -4.95 -13.89 -11.85
C THR A 52 -6.17 -13.86 -10.92
N GLY A 53 -7.06 -14.86 -11.03
CA GLY A 53 -8.29 -14.96 -10.26
C GLY A 53 -8.05 -15.06 -8.75
N LEU A 54 -7.09 -15.88 -8.33
CA LEU A 54 -6.74 -16.03 -6.91
C LEU A 54 -6.26 -14.70 -6.31
N TYR A 55 -5.39 -13.97 -7.00
CA TYR A 55 -4.88 -12.69 -6.50
C TYR A 55 -5.95 -11.60 -6.48
N ASN A 56 -6.88 -11.62 -7.43
CA ASN A 56 -8.05 -10.73 -7.40
C ASN A 56 -8.93 -10.99 -6.16
N VAL A 57 -9.19 -12.26 -5.84
CA VAL A 57 -9.95 -12.63 -4.64
C VAL A 57 -9.24 -12.14 -3.37
N VAL A 58 -7.93 -12.31 -3.27
CA VAL A 58 -7.14 -11.80 -2.13
C VAL A 58 -7.19 -10.27 -2.04
N ALA A 59 -7.04 -9.57 -3.16
CA ALA A 59 -7.15 -8.11 -3.20
C ALA A 59 -8.54 -7.62 -2.76
N LEU A 60 -9.61 -8.24 -3.27
CA LEU A 60 -10.99 -7.95 -2.89
C LEU A 60 -11.26 -8.25 -1.42
N PHE A 61 -10.73 -9.35 -0.89
CA PHE A 61 -10.82 -9.68 0.54
C PHE A 61 -10.21 -8.58 1.40
N PHE A 62 -8.99 -8.13 1.10
CA PHE A 62 -8.38 -7.05 1.87
C PHE A 62 -9.10 -5.70 1.68
N ALA A 63 -9.62 -5.42 0.48
CA ALA A 63 -10.35 -4.18 0.19
C ALA A 63 -11.68 -4.11 0.96
N THR A 64 -12.42 -5.21 1.00
CA THR A 64 -13.67 -5.35 1.76
C THR A 64 -13.40 -5.28 3.26
N LEU A 65 -12.38 -5.99 3.76
CA LEU A 65 -11.97 -5.94 5.16
C LEU A 65 -11.57 -4.52 5.59
N ASN A 66 -10.80 -3.81 4.76
CA ASN A 66 -10.40 -2.43 5.02
C ASN A 66 -11.60 -1.49 5.03
N SER A 67 -12.52 -1.63 4.07
CA SER A 67 -13.73 -0.81 3.97
C SER A 67 -14.64 -1.04 5.18
N TRP A 68 -14.86 -2.30 5.54
CA TRP A 68 -15.64 -2.68 6.72
C TRP A 68 -15.04 -2.13 8.00
N TYR A 69 -13.73 -2.30 8.21
CA TYR A 69 -13.05 -1.80 9.41
C TYR A 69 -13.08 -0.27 9.51
N THR A 70 -12.86 0.42 8.39
CA THR A 70 -12.96 1.88 8.31
C THR A 70 -14.38 2.35 8.65
N HIS A 71 -15.40 1.68 8.09
CA HIS A 71 -16.79 1.97 8.37
C HIS A 71 -17.16 1.73 9.84
N TYR A 72 -16.71 0.60 10.41
CA TYR A 72 -16.92 0.28 11.83
C TYR A 72 -16.36 1.37 12.76
N GLN A 73 -15.13 1.82 12.48
CA GLN A 73 -14.49 2.89 13.26
C GLN A 73 -15.19 4.24 13.07
N SER A 74 -15.61 4.58 11.84
CA SER A 74 -16.34 5.82 11.56
C SER A 74 -17.71 5.85 12.23
N LYS A 75 -18.45 4.73 12.22
CA LYS A 75 -19.76 4.61 12.88
C LYS A 75 -19.65 4.82 14.39
N LYS A 76 -18.61 4.29 15.02
CA LYS A 76 -18.33 4.47 16.44
C LYS A 76 -17.99 5.92 16.80
N ARG A 77 -17.45 6.71 15.86
CA ARG A 77 -16.89 8.04 16.12
C ARG A 77 -17.80 9.20 15.71
N ASN A 78 -18.49 9.10 14.58
CA ASN A 78 -19.17 10.24 13.95
C ASN A 78 -20.67 10.01 13.68
N ASN A 79 -21.35 9.17 14.47
CA ASN A 79 -22.75 8.77 14.21
C ASN A 79 -22.97 8.28 12.76
N GLY A 80 -21.95 7.66 12.16
CA GLY A 80 -22.01 7.15 10.78
C GLY A 80 -21.67 8.14 9.67
N ARG A 81 -21.27 9.38 9.98
CA ARG A 81 -20.74 10.32 8.97
C ARG A 81 -19.27 10.03 8.67
N ILE A 82 -18.99 9.66 7.43
CA ILE A 82 -17.62 9.52 6.93
C ILE A 82 -17.10 10.92 6.60
N ILE A 83 -16.23 11.48 7.44
CA ILE A 83 -15.59 12.75 7.15
C ILE A 83 -14.32 12.44 6.35
N MET A 84 -14.21 12.93 5.11
CA MET A 84 -13.08 12.61 4.20
C MET A 84 -11.69 12.84 4.83
N LYS A 85 -11.57 13.80 5.74
CA LYS A 85 -10.32 14.09 6.48
C LYS A 85 -9.79 12.89 7.28
N GLU A 86 -10.67 11.98 7.69
CA GLU A 86 -10.33 10.77 8.47
C GLU A 86 -9.93 9.58 7.59
N ILE A 87 -10.17 9.66 6.28
CA ILE A 87 -9.80 8.60 5.33
C ILE A 87 -8.30 8.62 5.07
N VAL A 88 -7.71 9.83 5.04
CA VAL A 88 -6.29 10.06 4.76
C VAL A 88 -5.47 10.15 6.05
N ILE A 89 -6.04 10.74 7.10
CA ILE A 89 -5.37 10.92 8.38
C ILE A 89 -6.07 10.06 9.43
N PRO A 90 -5.43 8.98 9.90
CA PRO A 90 -5.97 8.25 11.03
C PRO A 90 -5.90 9.19 12.25
N GLU A 91 -7.00 9.31 12.99
CA GLU A 91 -7.07 10.03 14.28
C GLU A 91 -7.34 11.54 14.18
N MET A 92 -8.62 11.89 14.04
CA MET A 92 -9.16 13.15 14.55
C MET A 92 -10.30 12.81 15.50
N ILE A 93 -10.02 12.69 16.79
CA ILE A 93 -11.04 12.90 17.83
C ILE A 93 -11.03 14.42 18.04
N HIS A 94 -12.09 15.12 17.62
CA HIS A 94 -12.15 16.60 17.68
C HIS A 94 -12.19 17.17 19.09
N ASP A 95 -12.18 16.34 20.12
CA ASP A 95 -12.34 16.78 21.51
C ASP A 95 -11.01 16.98 22.25
N ASP A 96 -9.86 16.52 21.70
CA ASP A 96 -8.55 16.66 22.35
C ASP A 96 -7.52 17.35 21.43
N GLU A 97 -7.23 18.62 21.72
CA GLU A 97 -6.26 19.44 20.99
C GLU A 97 -4.87 18.77 20.93
N ARG A 98 -4.50 18.02 21.97
CA ARG A 98 -3.21 17.31 22.04
C ARG A 98 -3.13 16.19 21.01
N GLU A 99 -4.20 15.43 20.80
CA GLU A 99 -4.22 14.37 19.80
C GLU A 99 -4.12 14.94 18.38
N SER A 100 -4.84 16.03 18.11
CA SER A 100 -4.77 16.75 16.83
C SER A 100 -3.33 17.21 16.51
N GLU A 101 -2.64 17.77 17.51
CA GLU A 101 -1.26 18.22 17.35
C GLU A 101 -0.30 17.05 17.07
N ILE A 102 -0.43 15.94 17.81
CA ILE A 102 0.39 14.73 17.63
C ILE A 102 0.17 14.16 16.22
N THR A 103 -1.08 14.02 15.79
CA THR A 103 -1.44 13.52 14.46
C THR A 103 -0.88 14.43 13.36
N GLY A 104 -1.01 15.75 13.50
CA GLY A 104 -0.47 16.71 12.55
C GLY A 104 1.06 16.65 12.44
N LYS A 105 1.77 16.57 13.56
CA LYS A 105 3.24 16.41 13.58
C LYS A 105 3.67 15.08 12.96
N SER A 106 2.96 14.00 13.28
CA SER A 106 3.27 12.66 12.77
C SER A 106 3.03 12.53 11.27
N ALA A 107 1.94 13.12 10.76
CA ALA A 107 1.65 13.17 9.32
C ALA A 107 2.70 13.96 8.54
N LYS A 108 3.12 15.14 9.05
CA LYS A 108 4.20 15.93 8.43
C LYS A 108 5.52 15.16 8.39
N ALA A 109 5.90 14.52 9.49
CA ALA A 109 7.11 13.71 9.55
C ALA A 109 7.05 12.50 8.60
N ALA A 110 5.91 11.80 8.55
CA ALA A 110 5.70 10.69 7.63
C ALA A 110 5.82 11.11 6.16
N PHE A 111 5.23 12.26 5.80
CA PHE A 111 5.35 12.82 4.46
C PHE A 111 6.80 13.18 4.11
N SER A 112 7.52 13.83 5.02
CA SER A 112 8.95 14.15 4.82
C SER A 112 9.80 12.89 4.64
N ILE A 113 9.57 11.84 5.44
CA ILE A 113 10.29 10.57 5.32
C ILE A 113 9.97 9.89 3.99
N MET A 114 8.70 9.83 3.59
CA MET A 114 8.28 9.29 2.31
C MET A 114 8.91 10.05 1.13
N PHE A 115 8.98 11.39 1.23
CA PHE A 115 9.60 12.24 0.22
C PHE A 115 11.09 11.96 0.07
N VAL A 116 11.84 11.90 1.18
CA VAL A 116 13.27 11.53 1.16
C VAL A 116 13.47 10.12 0.62
N PHE A 117 12.64 9.17 1.05
CA PHE A 117 12.68 7.79 0.58
C PHE A 117 12.42 7.67 -0.93
N SER A 118 11.59 8.54 -1.50
CA SER A 118 11.34 8.57 -2.95
C SER A 118 12.61 8.88 -3.76
N PHE A 119 13.49 9.76 -3.28
CA PHE A 119 14.78 10.03 -3.92
C PHE A 119 15.71 8.81 -3.88
N ILE A 120 15.69 8.07 -2.76
CA ILE A 120 16.46 6.82 -2.63
C ILE A 120 15.97 5.81 -3.67
N LEU A 121 14.64 5.61 -3.79
CA LEU A 121 14.04 4.72 -4.79
C LEU A 121 14.38 5.11 -6.23
N MET A 122 14.38 6.41 -6.53
CA MET A 122 14.78 6.93 -7.84
C MET A 122 16.26 6.65 -8.13
N ALA A 123 17.14 6.90 -7.16
CA ALA A 123 18.56 6.62 -7.30
C ALA A 123 18.82 5.13 -7.52
N SER A 124 18.16 4.26 -6.74
CA SER A 124 18.30 2.80 -6.90
C SER A 124 17.69 2.28 -8.21
N PHE A 125 16.75 3.00 -8.83
CA PHE A 125 16.20 2.65 -10.14
C PHE A 125 17.29 2.57 -11.23
N SER A 126 18.36 3.37 -11.12
CA SER A 126 19.50 3.34 -12.06
C SER A 126 20.29 2.02 -12.01
N LEU A 127 20.22 1.29 -10.90
CA LEU A 127 20.92 0.01 -10.70
C LEU A 127 20.08 -1.19 -11.16
N VAL A 128 18.77 -1.01 -11.34
CA VAL A 128 17.81 -2.08 -11.67
C VAL A 128 18.16 -2.81 -12.97
N PRO A 129 18.51 -2.13 -14.09
CA PRO A 129 18.83 -2.83 -15.34
C PRO A 129 20.04 -3.76 -15.23
N TYR A 130 20.96 -3.48 -14.30
CA TYR A 130 22.19 -4.25 -14.10
C TYR A 130 22.04 -5.37 -13.07
N ALA A 131 21.09 -5.23 -12.13
CA ALA A 131 20.93 -6.14 -11.00
C ALA A 131 19.70 -7.07 -11.11
N LEU A 132 18.70 -6.73 -11.93
CA LEU A 132 17.43 -7.46 -12.00
C LEU A 132 17.06 -7.82 -13.44
N ASN A 133 16.75 -9.10 -13.65
CA ASN A 133 16.27 -9.63 -14.93
C ASN A 133 14.87 -9.14 -15.32
N ASN A 134 14.10 -8.59 -14.37
CA ASN A 134 12.76 -8.06 -14.61
C ASN A 134 12.54 -6.72 -13.90
N PRO A 135 12.74 -5.58 -14.59
CA PRO A 135 12.58 -4.25 -14.00
C PRO A 135 11.12 -3.92 -13.63
N LEU A 136 10.15 -4.66 -14.16
CA LEU A 136 8.74 -4.40 -13.93
C LEU A 136 8.30 -4.75 -12.52
N SER A 137 8.78 -5.87 -11.99
CA SER A 137 8.57 -6.26 -10.59
C SER A 137 9.05 -5.15 -9.65
N TYR A 138 10.25 -4.63 -9.92
CA TYR A 138 10.83 -3.54 -9.14
C TYR A 138 9.97 -2.29 -9.17
N ALA A 139 9.48 -1.87 -10.34
CA ALA A 139 8.66 -0.67 -10.46
C ALA A 139 7.36 -0.75 -9.62
N VAL A 140 6.66 -1.88 -9.69
CA VAL A 140 5.41 -2.10 -8.94
C VAL A 140 5.66 -2.04 -7.43
N PHE A 141 6.68 -2.76 -6.95
CA PHE A 141 6.99 -2.80 -5.52
C PHE A 141 7.61 -1.49 -5.00
N ALA A 142 8.39 -0.78 -5.82
CA ALA A 142 8.91 0.55 -5.48
C ALA A 142 7.77 1.54 -5.25
N ILE A 143 6.78 1.61 -6.16
CA ILE A 143 5.61 2.49 -6.00
C ILE A 143 4.80 2.08 -4.76
N ALA A 144 4.56 0.78 -4.56
CA ALA A 144 3.81 0.28 -3.41
C ALA A 144 4.52 0.56 -2.06
N SER A 145 5.86 0.61 -2.05
CA SER A 145 6.63 0.84 -0.84
C SER A 145 6.50 2.27 -0.28
N LEU A 146 6.21 3.27 -1.12
CA LEU A 146 6.04 4.67 -0.70
C LEU A 146 4.97 4.84 0.40
N PRO A 147 3.70 4.46 0.19
CA PRO A 147 2.69 4.58 1.23
C PRO A 147 2.97 3.66 2.43
N ILE A 148 3.60 2.50 2.24
CA ILE A 148 3.99 1.60 3.35
C ILE A 148 4.99 2.30 4.28
N VAL A 149 6.05 2.90 3.72
CA VAL A 149 7.03 3.67 4.49
C VAL A 149 6.37 4.86 5.18
N GLY A 150 5.45 5.56 4.50
CA GLY A 150 4.65 6.62 5.11
C GLY A 150 3.86 6.15 6.33
N PHE A 151 3.16 5.01 6.24
CA PHE A 151 2.41 4.47 7.38
C PHE A 151 3.31 4.01 8.53
N ILE A 152 4.45 3.39 8.24
CA ILE A 152 5.42 2.97 9.26
C ILE A 152 6.00 4.20 9.99
N ALA A 153 6.41 5.22 9.22
CA ALA A 153 6.93 6.46 9.75
C ALA A 153 5.89 7.16 10.63
N TYR A 154 4.64 7.25 10.16
CA TYR A 154 3.53 7.79 10.95
C TYR A 154 3.38 7.05 12.28
N PHE A 155 3.34 5.71 12.26
CA PHE A 155 3.21 4.92 13.49
C PHE A 155 4.32 5.18 14.50
N ILE A 156 5.58 5.20 14.03
CA ILE A 156 6.75 5.42 14.88
C ILE A 156 6.68 6.81 15.51
N VAL A 157 6.44 7.85 14.71
CA VAL A 157 6.41 9.23 15.20
C VAL A 157 5.24 9.45 16.16
N SER A 158 4.05 8.95 15.82
CA SER A 158 2.89 9.01 16.73
C SER A 158 3.21 8.35 18.06
N LYS A 159 3.79 7.14 18.06
CA LYS A 159 4.15 6.42 19.28
C LYS A 159 5.16 7.19 20.15
N VAL A 160 6.16 7.82 19.52
CA VAL A 160 7.16 8.63 20.24
C VAL A 160 6.50 9.88 20.86
N LEU A 161 5.65 10.58 20.11
CA LEU A 161 5.00 11.80 20.60
C LEU A 161 3.96 11.52 21.70
N TYR A 162 3.24 10.40 21.64
CA TYR A 162 2.33 9.97 22.71
C TYR A 162 3.04 9.54 24.00
N SER A 163 4.34 9.19 23.92
CA SER A 163 5.14 8.81 25.10
C SER A 163 5.77 9.99 25.85
N ARG A 164 5.69 11.20 25.29
CA ARG A 164 6.13 12.46 25.91
C ARG A 164 4.94 13.17 26.55
#